data_AF-X6L8H4-F1
#
_entry.id   AF-X6L8H4-F1
#
_cell.length_a   1.000
_cell.length_b   1.000
_cell.length_c   1.000
_cell.angle_alpha   90.00
_cell.angle_beta   90.00
_cell.angle_gamma   90.00
#
_symmetry.space_group_name_H-M   'P 1'
#
loop_
_entity.id
_entity.type
_entity.pdbx_description
1 polymer ?
#
loop_
_entity_poly.entity_id
_entity_poly.type
_entity_poly.pdbx_seq_one_letter_code
_entity_poly.pdbx_strand_id
1 'polypeptide(L)'
;SVSSFHSKKVIFDNITIDGCVYAVDCIIDGFGNCHITQQLIPTNPSVIRCHFRSHVFTCSWPIDIENLMKLGRNSLDISKMNEAIQLFRFILCFKLQTLHDYHNSVAVSYFWLGRTYKDKGEYDKAIEYYEKDLKISLNTLGNDHIDIATSYNSLGNVYNTKGEYDRAIEYHKKSLKIKLSKLMHDHISVATSYNNLGNVYENKGEYDKAIEYHEKSLKIKLNKLGPDHIDVVSSYNNLGTVYEKKGEYDIAIEYHEKSLKLELNKLGPDHIDVAGSYNNLGIVYQSKGEYDRAIEYYKKSLKIKLNKLGPDHIDIAEQLNIIKNH
;
A
#
# COMPACT_ATOMS: atom_id res chain seq x y z
N SER A 1 1.13 -4.65 31.09
CA SER A 1 0.12 -5.24 32.00
C SER A 1 -1.22 -4.52 31.81
N VAL A 2 -2.32 -5.00 32.41
CA VAL A 2 -3.63 -4.29 32.37
C VAL A 2 -3.95 -3.81 33.77
N SER A 3 -4.24 -2.52 33.92
CA SER A 3 -4.73 -1.94 35.18
C SER A 3 -6.15 -1.44 34.98
N SER A 4 -7.08 -1.90 35.82
CA SER A 4 -8.46 -1.43 35.79
C SER A 4 -8.83 -0.78 37.12
N PHE A 5 -9.41 0.41 37.05
CA PHE A 5 -9.82 1.20 38.21
C PHE A 5 -11.34 1.35 38.22
N HIS A 6 -11.97 0.93 39.32
CA HIS A 6 -13.43 0.95 39.52
C HIS A 6 -13.85 1.82 40.73
N SER A 7 -13.07 2.86 41.06
CA SER A 7 -13.33 3.73 42.21
C SER A 7 -13.93 5.06 41.77
N LYS A 8 -14.88 5.64 42.54
CA LYS A 8 -15.42 6.99 42.27
C LYS A 8 -14.32 8.06 42.13
N LYS A 9 -13.19 7.88 42.84
CA LYS A 9 -12.02 8.77 42.78
C LYS A 9 -10.72 7.97 42.84
N VAL A 10 -9.81 8.25 41.92
CA VAL A 10 -8.47 7.64 41.78
C VAL A 10 -7.45 8.77 41.70
N ILE A 11 -6.35 8.65 42.44
CA ILE A 11 -5.28 9.64 42.46
C ILE A 11 -4.01 9.01 41.88
N PHE A 12 -3.46 9.62 40.83
CA PHE A 12 -2.15 9.31 40.31
C PHE A 12 -1.15 10.32 40.87
N ASP A 13 -0.12 9.87 41.58
CA ASP A 13 0.95 10.72 42.10
C ASP A 13 2.30 10.14 41.66
N ASN A 14 2.99 10.86 40.76
CA ASN A 14 4.30 10.48 40.21
C ASN A 14 4.37 9.01 39.71
N ILE A 15 3.30 8.55 39.06
CA ILE A 15 3.15 7.15 38.66
C ILE A 15 3.60 6.90 37.22
N THR A 16 4.24 5.75 36.99
CA THR A 16 4.43 5.18 35.66
C THR A 16 3.69 3.84 35.57
N ILE A 17 2.70 3.75 34.68
CA ILE A 17 1.95 2.53 34.43
C ILE A 17 2.44 1.93 33.11
N ASP A 18 3.05 0.75 33.20
CA ASP A 18 3.51 0.01 32.02
C ASP A 18 2.40 -0.86 31.40
N GLY A 19 1.54 -0.24 30.59
CA GLY A 19 0.44 -0.93 29.91
C GLY A 19 -0.79 -0.07 29.66
N CYS A 20 -1.93 -0.73 29.50
CA CYS A 20 -3.23 -0.07 29.30
C CYS A 20 -3.96 0.15 30.62
N VAL A 21 -4.58 1.31 30.75
CA VAL A 21 -5.41 1.72 31.88
C VAL A 21 -6.87 1.78 31.46
N TYR A 22 -7.72 1.02 32.13
CA TYR A 22 -9.18 1.12 32.02
C TYR A 22 -9.72 1.95 33.18
N ALA A 23 -10.35 3.07 32.85
CA ALA A 23 -10.95 3.99 33.80
C ALA A 23 -12.47 3.79 33.75
N VAL A 24 -13.02 3.09 34.73
CA VAL A 24 -14.42 2.69 34.76
C VAL A 24 -15.16 3.47 35.84
N ASP A 25 -16.04 4.35 35.39
CA ASP A 25 -16.94 5.18 36.19
C ASP A 25 -16.24 5.92 37.32
N CYS A 26 -15.08 6.51 36.98
CA CYS A 26 -14.13 7.07 37.93
C CYS A 26 -13.64 8.47 37.57
N ILE A 27 -13.30 9.27 38.59
CA ILE A 27 -12.54 10.51 38.43
C ILE A 27 -11.06 10.19 38.66
N ILE A 28 -10.21 10.41 37.68
CA ILE A 28 -8.75 10.28 37.80
C ILE A 28 -8.15 11.68 37.94
N ASP A 29 -7.62 12.00 39.12
CA ASP A 29 -6.84 13.21 39.37
C ASP A 29 -5.34 12.87 39.34
N GLY A 30 -4.55 13.57 38.51
CA GLY A 30 -3.12 13.36 38.38
C GLY A 30 -2.28 14.49 38.97
N PHE A 31 -1.31 14.15 39.82
CA PHE A 31 -0.33 15.05 40.42
C PHE A 31 1.09 14.59 40.06
N GLY A 32 1.96 15.56 39.76
CA GLY A 32 3.36 15.27 39.40
C GLY A 32 3.52 14.54 38.05
N ASN A 33 4.59 13.75 37.93
CA ASN A 33 4.98 13.09 36.69
C ASN A 33 4.18 11.80 36.45
N CYS A 34 3.07 11.90 35.73
CA CYS A 34 2.28 10.75 35.34
C CYS A 34 2.64 10.26 33.92
N HIS A 35 2.88 8.96 33.77
CA HIS A 35 3.18 8.33 32.49
C HIS A 35 2.43 7.01 32.33
N ILE A 36 1.76 6.84 31.19
CA ILE A 36 1.16 5.58 30.77
C ILE A 36 1.89 5.17 29.49
N THR A 37 2.51 4.00 29.49
CA THR A 37 3.36 3.57 28.36
C THR A 37 2.54 3.13 27.15
N GLN A 38 1.26 2.80 27.32
CA GLN A 38 0.36 2.39 26.24
C GLN A 38 -0.88 3.30 26.12
N GLN A 39 -1.99 3.01 26.81
CA GLN A 39 -3.30 3.65 26.53
C GLN A 39 -4.15 3.91 27.78
N LEU A 40 -5.09 4.86 27.69
CA LEU A 40 -6.09 5.17 28.73
C LEU A 40 -7.50 5.13 28.13
N ILE A 41 -8.36 4.27 28.66
CA ILE A 41 -9.70 3.96 28.14
C ILE A 41 -10.74 4.35 29.20
N PRO A 42 -11.31 5.57 29.14
CA PRO A 42 -12.40 5.98 30.02
C PRO A 42 -13.77 5.45 29.58
N THR A 43 -14.64 5.11 30.53
CA THR A 43 -16.09 5.00 30.29
C THR A 43 -16.74 6.38 30.25
N ASN A 44 -17.94 6.49 29.65
CA ASN A 44 -18.63 7.77 29.45
C ASN A 44 -18.90 8.64 30.71
N PRO A 45 -18.97 8.12 31.96
CA PRO A 45 -19.00 8.98 33.15
C PRO A 45 -17.62 9.25 33.77
N SER A 46 -16.53 8.70 33.22
CA SER A 46 -15.18 8.92 33.77
C SER A 46 -14.63 10.30 33.40
N VAL A 47 -13.97 10.95 34.36
CA VAL A 47 -13.37 12.29 34.18
C VAL A 47 -11.88 12.21 34.46
N ILE A 48 -11.06 12.56 33.47
CA ILE A 48 -9.59 12.53 33.59
C ILE A 48 -9.06 13.96 33.73
N ARG A 49 -8.45 14.25 34.88
CA ARG A 49 -7.82 15.53 35.22
C ARG A 49 -6.34 15.30 35.49
N CYS A 50 -5.60 14.93 34.44
CA CYS A 50 -4.20 14.58 34.53
C CYS A 50 -3.42 15.18 33.35
N HIS A 51 -2.20 15.66 33.61
CA HIS A 51 -1.22 15.97 32.56
C HIS A 51 -0.26 14.80 32.41
N PHE A 52 -0.30 14.14 31.25
CA PHE A 52 0.61 13.05 30.93
C PHE A 52 1.87 13.56 30.24
N ARG A 53 3.01 12.96 30.59
CA ARG A 53 4.32 13.29 29.98
C ARG A 53 4.39 12.98 28.48
N SER A 54 3.54 12.07 28.01
CA SER A 54 3.45 11.62 26.62
C SER A 54 2.00 11.72 26.15
N HIS A 55 1.80 11.80 24.82
CA HIS A 55 0.47 11.69 24.25
C HIS A 55 -0.14 10.33 24.63
N VAL A 56 -1.30 10.35 25.28
CA VAL A 56 -2.06 9.15 25.66
C VAL A 56 -3.29 9.10 24.78
N PHE A 57 -3.42 8.03 23.98
CA PHE A 57 -4.58 7.82 23.15
C PHE A 57 -5.79 7.48 24.04
N THR A 58 -6.90 8.21 23.85
CA THR A 58 -8.14 8.06 24.64
C THR A 58 -9.32 7.67 23.76
N CYS A 59 -10.11 6.68 24.18
CA CYS A 59 -11.39 6.33 23.55
C CYS A 59 -12.47 6.01 24.59
N SER A 60 -13.71 6.40 24.31
CA SER A 60 -14.85 6.12 25.20
C SER A 60 -15.35 4.68 25.08
N TRP A 61 -15.79 4.10 26.20
CA TRP A 61 -16.56 2.85 26.22
C TRP A 61 -18.05 3.06 25.89
N PRO A 62 -18.73 2.14 25.18
CA PRO A 62 -18.22 0.88 24.59
C PRO A 62 -17.33 1.15 23.36
N ILE A 63 -16.26 0.35 23.23
CA ILE A 63 -15.30 0.53 22.14
C ILE A 63 -15.88 -0.02 20.83
N ASP A 64 -16.09 0.87 19.87
CA ASP A 64 -16.46 0.51 18.50
C ASP A 64 -15.19 0.24 17.67
N ILE A 65 -14.78 -1.04 17.65
CA ILE A 65 -13.58 -1.49 16.92
C ILE A 65 -13.74 -1.34 15.41
N GLU A 66 -14.95 -1.49 14.86
CA GLU A 66 -15.17 -1.37 13.43
C GLU A 66 -15.00 0.08 12.97
N ASN A 67 -15.53 1.03 13.74
CA ASN A 67 -15.33 2.45 13.48
C ASN A 67 -13.85 2.84 13.62
N LEU A 68 -13.14 2.37 14.65
CA LEU A 68 -11.71 2.63 14.80
C LEU A 68 -10.88 2.03 13.64
N MET A 69 -11.24 0.83 13.18
CA MET A 69 -10.62 0.24 11.98
C MET A 69 -10.86 1.11 10.74
N LYS A 70 -12.08 1.66 10.58
CA LYS A 70 -12.40 2.59 9.49
C LYS A 70 -11.61 3.88 9.59
N LEU A 71 -11.51 4.49 10.77
CA LEU A 71 -10.68 5.69 11.00
C LEU A 71 -9.20 5.43 10.69
N GLY A 72 -8.68 4.26 11.07
CA GLY A 72 -7.31 3.86 10.75
C GLY A 72 -7.07 3.74 9.26
N ARG A 73 -8.01 3.14 8.51
CA ARG A 73 -7.94 3.07 7.03
C ARG A 73 -8.05 4.45 6.39
N ASN A 74 -9.00 5.28 6.83
CA ASN A 74 -9.15 6.64 6.31
C ASN A 74 -7.88 7.46 6.56
N SER A 75 -7.24 7.31 7.73
CA SER A 75 -5.98 7.97 8.07
C SER A 75 -4.85 7.56 7.12
N LEU A 76 -4.80 6.29 6.70
CA LEU A 76 -3.88 5.83 5.65
C LEU A 76 -4.16 6.49 4.31
N ASP A 77 -5.44 6.57 3.92
CA ASP A 77 -5.84 7.14 2.63
C ASP A 77 -5.45 8.63 2.50
N ILE A 78 -5.41 9.37 3.62
CA ILE A 78 -4.92 10.75 3.68
C ILE A 78 -3.46 10.88 4.15
N SER A 79 -2.67 9.79 4.07
CA SER A 79 -1.23 9.73 4.40
C SER A 79 -0.85 10.13 5.83
N LYS A 80 -1.78 10.08 6.79
CA LYS A 80 -1.52 10.30 8.21
C LYS A 80 -1.04 9.01 8.89
N MET A 81 0.16 8.57 8.54
CA MET A 81 0.70 7.26 8.98
C MET A 81 0.81 7.14 10.51
N ASN A 82 1.23 8.21 11.21
CA ASN A 82 1.39 8.15 12.67
C ASN A 82 0.04 8.00 13.39
N GLU A 83 -1.02 8.63 12.88
CA GLU A 83 -2.39 8.49 13.40
C GLU A 83 -2.91 7.07 13.16
N ALA A 84 -2.72 6.55 11.94
CA ALA A 84 -3.07 5.17 11.59
C ALA A 84 -2.33 4.14 12.46
N ILE A 85 -1.03 4.33 12.72
CA ILE A 85 -0.24 3.45 13.61
C ILE A 85 -0.84 3.44 15.02
N GLN A 86 -1.20 4.60 15.57
CA GLN A 86 -1.79 4.68 16.91
C GLN A 86 -3.13 3.94 16.96
N LEU A 87 -4.00 4.15 15.97
CA LEU A 87 -5.30 3.48 15.86
C LEU A 87 -5.15 1.96 15.74
N PHE A 88 -4.30 1.46 14.83
CA PHE A 88 -4.14 0.02 14.66
C PHE A 88 -3.43 -0.65 15.83
N ARG A 89 -2.48 0.03 16.49
CA ARG A 89 -1.88 -0.46 17.75
C ARG A 89 -2.91 -0.54 18.87
N PHE A 90 -3.81 0.44 18.97
CA PHE A 90 -4.94 0.42 19.89
C PHE A 90 -5.81 -0.80 19.66
N ILE A 91 -6.26 -1.00 18.43
CA ILE A 91 -7.13 -2.11 18.07
C ILE A 91 -6.44 -3.45 18.32
N LEU A 92 -5.15 -3.57 17.98
CA LEU A 92 -4.37 -4.77 18.24
C LEU A 92 -4.31 -5.08 19.75
N CYS A 93 -3.98 -4.08 20.57
CA CYS A 93 -3.89 -4.24 22.01
C CYS A 93 -5.22 -4.68 22.63
N PHE A 94 -6.31 -4.03 22.23
CA PHE A 94 -7.66 -4.40 22.67
C PHE A 94 -8.02 -5.83 22.28
N LYS A 95 -7.76 -6.24 21.02
CA LYS A 95 -8.06 -7.59 20.54
C LYS A 95 -7.23 -8.66 21.26
N LEU A 96 -5.95 -8.43 21.51
CA LEU A 96 -5.11 -9.36 22.27
C LEU A 96 -5.59 -9.54 23.72
N GLN A 97 -6.26 -8.53 24.30
CA GLN A 97 -6.79 -8.60 25.66
C GLN A 97 -8.18 -9.23 25.74
N THR A 98 -8.98 -9.11 24.68
CA THR A 98 -10.40 -9.55 24.67
C THR A 98 -10.62 -10.86 23.92
N LEU A 99 -9.70 -11.22 23.03
CA LEU A 99 -9.75 -12.42 22.21
C LEU A 99 -8.55 -13.29 22.55
N HIS A 100 -8.66 -14.59 22.27
CA HIS A 100 -7.51 -15.47 22.35
C HIS A 100 -6.46 -15.06 21.28
N ASP A 101 -5.17 -15.19 21.60
CA ASP A 101 -4.03 -14.71 20.77
C ASP A 101 -4.05 -15.20 19.32
N TYR A 102 -4.78 -16.28 19.05
CA TYR A 102 -4.94 -16.91 17.75
C TYR A 102 -6.26 -16.57 17.07
N HIS A 103 -6.94 -15.47 17.40
CA HIS A 103 -8.14 -15.09 16.66
C HIS A 103 -7.76 -14.38 15.34
N ASN A 104 -8.40 -14.71 14.22
CA ASN A 104 -8.09 -14.13 12.89
C ASN A 104 -8.18 -12.59 12.88
N SER A 105 -9.05 -11.99 13.69
CA SER A 105 -9.12 -10.53 13.81
C SER A 105 -7.84 -9.87 14.36
N VAL A 106 -7.01 -10.60 15.13
CA VAL A 106 -5.67 -10.16 15.57
C VAL A 106 -4.72 -10.11 14.38
N ALA A 107 -4.76 -11.13 13.51
CA ALA A 107 -3.99 -11.19 12.27
C ALA A 107 -4.29 -9.98 11.38
N VAL A 108 -5.58 -9.67 11.20
CA VAL A 108 -6.02 -8.46 10.47
C VAL A 108 -5.40 -7.19 11.04
N SER A 109 -5.32 -7.04 12.37
CA SER A 109 -4.68 -5.86 12.98
C SER A 109 -3.17 -5.79 12.70
N TYR A 110 -2.47 -6.93 12.74
CA TYR A 110 -1.08 -7.00 12.32
C TYR A 110 -0.90 -6.66 10.83
N PHE A 111 -1.77 -7.15 9.95
CA PHE A 111 -1.75 -6.82 8.54
C PHE A 111 -1.83 -5.30 8.29
N TRP A 112 -2.74 -4.60 8.97
CA TRP A 112 -2.89 -3.15 8.82
C TRP A 112 -1.70 -2.37 9.38
N LEU A 113 -1.08 -2.84 10.47
CA LEU A 113 0.19 -2.28 10.94
C LEU A 113 1.31 -2.48 9.91
N GLY A 114 1.42 -3.69 9.34
CA GLY A 114 2.37 -4.00 8.28
C GLY A 114 2.21 -3.05 7.09
N ARG A 115 0.97 -2.83 6.64
CA ARG A 115 0.64 -1.88 5.56
C ARG A 115 1.06 -0.46 5.91
N THR A 116 0.74 -0.01 7.12
CA THR A 116 1.05 1.35 7.56
C THR A 116 2.56 1.59 7.64
N TYR A 117 3.33 0.63 8.15
CA TYR A 117 4.78 0.75 8.21
C TYR A 117 5.43 0.69 6.83
N LYS A 118 4.90 -0.12 5.90
CA LYS A 118 5.35 -0.12 4.50
C LYS A 118 5.10 1.25 3.86
N ASP A 119 3.91 1.82 4.02
CA ASP A 119 3.57 3.13 3.46
C ASP A 119 4.42 4.26 4.09
N LYS A 120 4.88 4.08 5.34
CA LYS A 120 5.84 4.97 6.01
C LYS A 120 7.31 4.77 5.57
N GLY A 121 7.61 3.70 4.83
CA GLY A 121 8.98 3.33 4.43
C GLY A 121 9.78 2.55 5.48
N GLU A 122 9.18 2.16 6.61
CA GLU A 122 9.83 1.33 7.64
C GLU A 122 9.64 -0.16 7.31
N TYR A 123 10.35 -0.63 6.27
CA TYR A 123 10.12 -1.95 5.67
C TYR A 123 10.36 -3.14 6.59
N ASP A 124 11.36 -3.09 7.48
CA ASP A 124 11.65 -4.21 8.40
C ASP A 124 10.52 -4.41 9.42
N LYS A 125 9.93 -3.32 9.93
CA LYS A 125 8.73 -3.41 10.78
C LYS A 125 7.53 -3.92 9.99
N ALA A 126 7.39 -3.49 8.73
CA ALA A 126 6.32 -3.98 7.88
C ALA A 126 6.39 -5.51 7.72
N ILE A 127 7.59 -6.04 7.46
CA ILE A 127 7.86 -7.48 7.37
C ILE A 127 7.50 -8.17 8.69
N GLU A 128 8.00 -7.68 9.84
CA GLU A 128 7.72 -8.27 11.15
C GLU A 128 6.20 -8.41 11.39
N TYR A 129 5.43 -7.36 11.09
CA TYR A 129 3.98 -7.39 11.27
C TYR A 129 3.27 -8.29 10.25
N TYR A 130 3.69 -8.30 8.99
CA TYR A 130 3.13 -9.23 8.00
C TYR A 130 3.46 -10.70 8.30
N GLU A 131 4.63 -11.00 8.87
CA GLU A 131 4.98 -12.35 9.31
C GLU A 131 4.13 -12.81 10.51
N LYS A 132 3.83 -11.90 11.46
CA LYS A 132 2.90 -12.17 12.56
C LYS A 132 1.48 -12.42 12.07
N ASP A 133 0.98 -11.57 11.17
CA ASP A 133 -0.30 -11.78 10.47
C ASP A 133 -0.34 -13.15 9.78
N LEU A 134 0.64 -13.42 8.91
CA LEU A 134 0.71 -14.66 8.16
C LEU A 134 0.74 -15.89 9.07
N LYS A 135 1.51 -15.86 10.17
CA LYS A 135 1.58 -16.95 11.14
C LYS A 135 0.22 -17.27 11.77
N ILE A 136 -0.52 -16.24 12.19
CA ILE A 136 -1.84 -16.43 12.80
C ILE A 136 -2.85 -16.89 11.74
N SER A 137 -2.85 -16.27 10.56
CA SER A 137 -3.73 -16.60 9.44
C SER A 137 -3.53 -18.05 8.96
N LEU A 138 -2.29 -18.53 8.87
CA LEU A 138 -1.98 -19.93 8.55
C LEU A 138 -2.56 -20.90 9.59
N ASN A 139 -2.39 -20.59 10.88
CA ASN A 139 -2.87 -21.44 11.97
C ASN A 139 -4.41 -21.49 12.07
N THR A 140 -5.10 -20.42 11.67
CA THR A 140 -6.54 -20.27 11.88
C THR A 140 -7.37 -20.62 10.66
N LEU A 141 -6.91 -20.23 9.47
CA LEU A 141 -7.65 -20.38 8.21
C LEU A 141 -7.15 -21.55 7.37
N GLY A 142 -5.95 -22.06 7.65
CA GLY A 142 -5.29 -23.13 6.90
C GLY A 142 -4.66 -22.65 5.59
N ASN A 143 -3.63 -23.36 5.11
CA ASN A 143 -2.67 -22.91 4.09
C ASN A 143 -3.25 -22.39 2.75
N ASP A 144 -4.45 -22.81 2.36
CA ASP A 144 -5.03 -22.48 1.06
C ASP A 144 -6.08 -21.36 1.13
N HIS A 145 -6.26 -20.69 2.28
CA HIS A 145 -7.23 -19.59 2.39
C HIS A 145 -6.81 -18.35 1.58
N ILE A 146 -7.77 -17.65 0.97
CA ILE A 146 -7.48 -16.51 0.10
C ILE A 146 -6.78 -15.35 0.83
N ASP A 147 -7.06 -15.17 2.12
CA ASP A 147 -6.41 -14.13 2.93
C ASP A 147 -4.91 -14.36 3.09
N ILE A 148 -4.46 -15.62 3.13
CA ILE A 148 -3.04 -15.96 3.15
C ILE A 148 -2.35 -15.52 1.86
N ALA A 149 -3.05 -15.61 0.72
CA ALA A 149 -2.54 -15.09 -0.54
C ALA A 149 -2.33 -13.57 -0.48
N THR A 150 -3.16 -12.83 0.27
CA THR A 150 -3.01 -11.39 0.48
C THR A 150 -1.78 -11.09 1.34
N SER A 151 -1.56 -11.82 2.45
CA SER A 151 -0.38 -11.68 3.30
C SER A 151 0.92 -11.99 2.54
N TYR A 152 0.95 -13.08 1.77
CA TYR A 152 2.08 -13.41 0.91
C TYR A 152 2.34 -12.34 -0.15
N ASN A 153 1.29 -11.80 -0.78
CA ASN A 153 1.47 -10.73 -1.75
C ASN A 153 2.04 -9.45 -1.11
N SER A 154 1.59 -9.11 0.09
CA SER A 154 2.11 -7.97 0.84
C SER A 154 3.58 -8.13 1.21
N LEU A 155 4.00 -9.32 1.69
CA LEU A 155 5.41 -9.62 1.93
C LEU A 155 6.23 -9.51 0.63
N GLY A 156 5.72 -10.09 -0.47
CA GLY A 156 6.37 -10.01 -1.78
C GLY A 156 6.63 -8.57 -2.21
N ASN A 157 5.63 -7.69 -2.06
CA ASN A 157 5.76 -6.27 -2.37
C ASN A 157 6.85 -5.60 -1.52
N VAL A 158 6.89 -5.84 -0.20
CA VAL A 158 7.90 -5.23 0.67
C VAL A 158 9.32 -5.70 0.30
N TYR A 159 9.51 -7.00 0.07
CA TYR A 159 10.80 -7.54 -0.34
C TYR A 159 11.24 -7.00 -1.70
N ASN A 160 10.31 -6.79 -2.65
CA ASN A 160 10.63 -6.18 -3.93
C ASN A 160 11.14 -4.74 -3.74
N THR A 161 10.46 -3.93 -2.91
CA THR A 161 10.89 -2.56 -2.59
C THR A 161 12.26 -2.52 -1.91
N LYS A 162 12.60 -3.53 -1.10
CA LYS A 162 13.93 -3.66 -0.49
C LYS A 162 15.04 -4.14 -1.44
N GLY A 163 14.70 -4.55 -2.67
CA GLY A 163 15.65 -5.18 -3.59
C GLY A 163 15.96 -6.65 -3.29
N GLU A 164 15.25 -7.28 -2.34
CA GLU A 164 15.37 -8.71 -2.03
C GLU A 164 14.51 -9.54 -3.01
N TYR A 165 14.85 -9.48 -4.30
CA TYR A 165 13.99 -9.95 -5.39
C TYR A 165 13.66 -11.45 -5.33
N ASP A 166 14.60 -12.31 -4.93
CA ASP A 166 14.33 -13.76 -4.86
C ASP A 166 13.28 -14.11 -3.79
N ARG A 167 13.32 -13.43 -2.64
CA ARG A 167 12.28 -13.58 -1.60
C ARG A 167 10.95 -13.04 -2.10
N ALA A 168 10.96 -11.89 -2.79
CA ALA A 168 9.76 -11.34 -3.39
C ALA A 168 9.10 -12.31 -4.38
N ILE A 169 9.91 -12.93 -5.27
CA ILE A 169 9.44 -13.96 -6.21
C ILE A 169 8.84 -15.16 -5.48
N GLU A 170 9.51 -15.66 -4.42
CA GLU A 170 9.01 -16.78 -3.63
C GLU A 170 7.61 -16.49 -3.05
N TYR A 171 7.45 -15.34 -2.40
CA TYR A 171 6.19 -14.93 -1.79
C TYR A 171 5.09 -14.66 -2.83
N HIS A 172 5.40 -14.00 -3.95
CA HIS A 172 4.41 -13.80 -5.01
C HIS A 172 4.00 -15.13 -5.67
N LYS A 173 4.91 -16.09 -5.87
CA LYS A 173 4.57 -17.43 -6.36
C LYS A 173 3.66 -18.19 -5.39
N LYS A 174 3.91 -18.09 -4.08
CA LYS A 174 3.02 -18.67 -3.04
C LYS A 174 1.62 -18.06 -3.10
N SER A 175 1.50 -16.74 -3.21
CA SER A 175 0.22 -16.05 -3.38
C SER A 175 -0.51 -16.49 -4.66
N LEU A 176 0.21 -16.52 -5.78
CA LEU A 176 -0.34 -16.93 -7.08
C LEU A 176 -0.86 -18.36 -7.04
N LYS A 177 -0.14 -19.30 -6.40
CA LYS A 177 -0.56 -20.69 -6.26
C LYS A 177 -1.92 -20.83 -5.57
N ILE A 178 -2.12 -20.09 -4.47
CA ILE A 178 -3.40 -20.09 -3.75
C ILE A 178 -4.51 -19.49 -4.61
N LYS A 179 -4.25 -18.36 -5.27
CA LYS A 179 -5.26 -17.70 -6.14
C LYS A 179 -5.66 -18.60 -7.31
N LEU A 180 -4.71 -19.31 -7.92
CA LEU A 180 -5.00 -20.27 -8.99
C LEU A 180 -5.80 -21.49 -8.51
N SER A 181 -5.67 -21.90 -7.24
CA SER A 181 -6.41 -23.04 -6.71
C SER A 181 -7.82 -22.66 -6.21
N LYS A 182 -8.01 -21.42 -5.74
CA LYS A 182 -9.28 -20.96 -5.16
C LYS A 182 -10.15 -20.14 -6.10
N LEU A 183 -9.56 -19.56 -7.14
CA LEU A 183 -10.28 -18.73 -8.11
C LEU A 183 -10.20 -19.39 -9.48
N MET A 184 -11.13 -19.02 -10.38
CA MET A 184 -10.99 -19.40 -11.79
C MET A 184 -9.66 -18.86 -12.33
N HIS A 185 -8.96 -19.65 -13.15
CA HIS A 185 -7.62 -19.30 -13.67
C HIS A 185 -7.56 -17.96 -14.42
N ASP A 186 -8.71 -17.46 -14.88
CA ASP A 186 -8.88 -16.22 -15.61
C ASP A 186 -9.42 -15.08 -14.73
N HIS A 187 -9.42 -15.22 -13.40
CA HIS A 187 -9.86 -14.16 -12.49
C HIS A 187 -8.88 -12.96 -12.49
N ILE A 188 -9.39 -11.73 -12.40
CA ILE A 188 -8.57 -10.49 -12.47
C ILE A 188 -7.47 -10.44 -11.41
N SER A 189 -7.70 -10.97 -10.21
CA SER A 189 -6.67 -11.04 -9.15
C SER A 189 -5.49 -11.98 -9.50
N VAL A 190 -5.68 -12.94 -10.40
CA VAL A 190 -4.60 -13.76 -10.97
C VAL A 190 -3.76 -12.90 -11.91
N ALA A 191 -4.40 -12.07 -12.75
CA ALA A 191 -3.71 -11.08 -13.58
C ALA A 191 -2.84 -10.14 -12.73
N THR A 192 -3.37 -9.59 -11.63
CA THR A 192 -2.58 -8.78 -10.69
C THR A 192 -1.37 -9.51 -10.13
N SER A 193 -1.49 -10.82 -9.86
CA SER A 193 -0.40 -11.63 -9.31
C SER A 193 0.70 -11.88 -10.35
N TYR A 194 0.31 -12.14 -11.60
CA TYR A 194 1.26 -12.19 -12.70
C TYR A 194 1.93 -10.84 -12.95
N ASN A 195 1.19 -9.74 -12.88
CA ASN A 195 1.78 -8.41 -13.02
C ASN A 195 2.83 -8.13 -11.94
N ASN A 196 2.56 -8.49 -10.68
CA ASN A 196 3.53 -8.32 -9.60
C ASN A 196 4.79 -9.15 -9.84
N LEU A 197 4.66 -10.41 -10.27
CA LEU A 197 5.82 -11.22 -10.66
C LEU A 197 6.60 -10.57 -11.80
N GLY A 198 5.91 -10.05 -12.82
CA GLY A 198 6.52 -9.32 -13.93
C GLY A 198 7.37 -8.14 -13.43
N ASN A 199 6.79 -7.29 -12.58
CA ASN A 199 7.50 -6.17 -11.95
C ASN A 199 8.74 -6.62 -11.17
N VAL A 200 8.67 -7.74 -10.42
CA VAL A 200 9.84 -8.22 -9.65
C VAL A 200 10.95 -8.71 -10.58
N TYR A 201 10.63 -9.47 -11.63
CA TYR A 201 11.63 -9.90 -12.61
C TYR A 201 12.22 -8.73 -13.39
N GLU A 202 11.41 -7.70 -13.70
CA GLU A 202 11.87 -6.47 -14.35
C GLU A 202 12.89 -5.75 -13.45
N ASN A 203 12.58 -5.56 -12.18
CA ASN A 203 13.49 -4.95 -11.20
C ASN A 203 14.77 -5.77 -10.99
N LYS A 204 14.67 -7.10 -11.11
CA LYS A 204 15.81 -8.02 -11.05
C LYS A 204 16.67 -8.00 -12.33
N GLY A 205 16.19 -7.39 -13.43
CA GLY A 205 16.86 -7.39 -14.73
C GLY A 205 16.62 -8.65 -15.57
N GLU A 206 15.72 -9.54 -15.17
CA GLU A 206 15.35 -10.75 -15.92
C GLU A 206 14.18 -10.44 -16.88
N TYR A 207 14.46 -9.62 -17.90
CA TYR A 207 13.43 -9.02 -18.77
C TYR A 207 12.55 -10.03 -19.52
N ASP A 208 13.10 -11.16 -19.99
CA ASP A 208 12.30 -12.17 -20.69
C ASP A 208 11.22 -12.80 -19.80
N LYS A 209 11.54 -13.06 -18.52
CA LYS A 209 10.54 -13.55 -17.56
C LYS A 209 9.54 -12.47 -17.21
N ALA A 210 9.97 -11.22 -17.10
CA ALA A 210 9.07 -10.11 -16.85
C ALA A 210 8.03 -9.98 -17.98
N ILE A 211 8.47 -10.05 -19.25
CA ILE A 211 7.60 -10.08 -20.43
C ILE A 211 6.62 -11.25 -20.34
N GLU A 212 7.08 -12.49 -20.10
CA GLU A 212 6.22 -13.68 -20.00
C GLU A 212 5.07 -13.47 -18.97
N TYR A 213 5.40 -12.91 -17.81
CA TYR A 213 4.43 -12.65 -16.75
C TYR A 213 3.49 -11.48 -17.08
N HIS A 214 3.99 -10.40 -17.67
CA HIS A 214 3.14 -9.29 -18.11
C HIS A 214 2.19 -9.70 -19.23
N GLU A 215 2.62 -10.53 -20.18
CA GLU A 215 1.75 -11.09 -21.22
C GLU A 215 0.64 -11.98 -20.65
N LYS A 216 0.96 -12.84 -19.67
CA LYS A 216 -0.06 -13.62 -18.95
C LYS A 216 -1.09 -12.74 -18.25
N SER A 217 -0.66 -11.66 -17.61
CA SER A 217 -1.56 -10.66 -17.02
C SER A 217 -2.43 -9.99 -18.09
N LEU A 218 -1.82 -9.52 -19.18
CA LEU A 218 -2.51 -8.85 -20.27
C LEU A 218 -3.59 -9.77 -20.88
N LYS A 219 -3.25 -11.03 -21.15
CA LYS A 219 -4.18 -12.02 -21.72
C LYS A 219 -5.44 -12.19 -20.87
N ILE A 220 -5.28 -12.27 -19.55
CA ILE A 220 -6.42 -12.39 -18.63
C ILE A 220 -7.29 -11.12 -18.70
N LYS A 221 -6.69 -9.93 -18.63
CA LYS A 221 -7.42 -8.66 -18.69
C LYS A 221 -8.17 -8.50 -20.01
N LEU A 222 -7.53 -8.79 -21.14
CA LEU A 222 -8.17 -8.75 -22.46
C LEU A 222 -9.37 -9.69 -22.53
N ASN A 223 -9.23 -10.91 -22.03
CA ASN A 223 -10.31 -11.90 -22.06
C ASN A 223 -11.49 -11.55 -21.15
N LYS A 224 -11.24 -10.91 -19.99
CA LYS A 224 -12.29 -10.62 -19.00
C LYS A 224 -12.93 -9.26 -19.13
N LEU A 225 -12.15 -8.25 -19.49
CA LEU A 225 -12.58 -6.87 -19.52
C LEU A 225 -12.81 -6.37 -20.95
N GLY A 226 -12.21 -7.03 -21.93
CA GLY A 226 -12.18 -6.60 -23.32
C GLY A 226 -10.99 -5.66 -23.62
N PRO A 227 -10.63 -5.52 -24.91
CA PRO A 227 -9.48 -4.72 -25.34
C PRO A 227 -9.63 -3.22 -25.07
N ASP A 228 -10.87 -2.73 -24.99
CA ASP A 228 -11.17 -1.31 -24.78
C ASP A 228 -11.30 -0.93 -23.29
N HIS A 229 -11.00 -1.83 -22.34
CA HIS A 229 -11.11 -1.50 -20.92
C HIS A 229 -9.88 -0.76 -20.40
N ILE A 230 -10.08 0.32 -19.64
CA ILE A 230 -8.97 1.18 -19.17
C ILE A 230 -7.89 0.42 -18.38
N ASP A 231 -8.27 -0.59 -17.59
CA ASP A 231 -7.29 -1.43 -16.86
C ASP A 231 -6.27 -2.18 -17.74
N VAL A 232 -6.51 -2.31 -19.05
CA VAL A 232 -5.58 -2.89 -20.02
C VAL A 232 -4.38 -1.96 -20.26
N VAL A 233 -4.56 -0.64 -20.17
CA VAL A 233 -3.52 0.39 -20.33
C VAL A 233 -2.28 0.07 -19.51
N SER A 234 -2.46 -0.21 -18.21
CA SER A 234 -1.35 -0.55 -17.31
C SER A 234 -0.52 -1.75 -17.79
N SER A 235 -1.16 -2.74 -18.42
CA SER A 235 -0.45 -3.92 -18.94
C SER A 235 0.30 -3.62 -20.23
N TYR A 236 -0.23 -2.75 -21.10
CA TYR A 236 0.52 -2.25 -22.25
C TYR A 236 1.71 -1.39 -21.83
N ASN A 237 1.53 -0.48 -20.88
CA ASN A 237 2.64 0.32 -20.36
C ASN A 237 3.74 -0.53 -19.74
N ASN A 238 3.41 -1.54 -18.93
CA ASN A 238 4.43 -2.43 -18.34
C ASN A 238 5.20 -3.22 -19.41
N LEU A 239 4.51 -3.70 -20.46
CA LEU A 239 5.17 -4.34 -21.59
C LEU A 239 6.07 -3.35 -22.35
N GLY A 240 5.59 -2.14 -22.62
CA GLY A 240 6.38 -1.08 -23.25
C GLY A 240 7.67 -0.80 -22.48
N THR A 241 7.58 -0.60 -21.16
CA THR A 241 8.73 -0.34 -20.28
C THR A 241 9.72 -1.50 -20.28
N VAL A 242 9.27 -2.75 -20.18
CA VAL A 242 10.22 -3.88 -20.14
C VAL A 242 10.90 -4.11 -21.49
N TYR A 243 10.20 -3.91 -22.62
CA TYR A 243 10.82 -3.97 -23.95
C TYR A 243 11.82 -2.83 -24.17
N GLU A 244 11.54 -1.63 -23.64
CA GLU A 244 12.49 -0.50 -23.66
C GLU A 244 13.77 -0.84 -22.90
N LYS A 245 13.65 -1.34 -21.66
CA LYS A 245 14.81 -1.79 -20.86
C LYS A 245 15.59 -2.94 -21.49
N LYS A 246 14.92 -3.79 -22.28
CA LYS A 246 15.55 -4.86 -23.05
C LYS A 246 16.26 -4.36 -24.32
N GLY A 247 16.02 -3.12 -24.73
CA GLY A 247 16.56 -2.51 -25.96
C GLY A 247 15.74 -2.81 -27.22
N GLU A 248 14.55 -3.38 -27.09
CA GLU A 248 13.63 -3.68 -28.20
C GLU A 248 12.67 -2.50 -28.43
N TYR A 249 13.23 -1.35 -28.81
CA TYR A 249 12.53 -0.07 -28.81
C TYR A 249 11.29 0.01 -29.70
N ASP A 250 11.29 -0.64 -30.86
CA ASP A 250 10.14 -0.62 -31.78
C ASP A 250 8.93 -1.36 -31.19
N ILE A 251 9.17 -2.46 -30.47
CA ILE A 251 8.11 -3.19 -29.76
C ILE A 251 7.60 -2.36 -28.58
N ALA A 252 8.50 -1.71 -27.85
CA ALA A 252 8.14 -0.81 -26.77
C ALA A 252 7.24 0.35 -27.25
N ILE A 253 7.57 0.97 -28.38
CA ILE A 253 6.75 2.01 -29.04
C ILE A 253 5.36 1.46 -29.36
N GLU A 254 5.25 0.28 -29.97
CA GLU A 254 3.95 -0.32 -30.32
C GLU A 254 3.04 -0.47 -29.09
N TYR A 255 3.59 -0.94 -27.96
CA TYR A 255 2.84 -1.09 -26.72
C TYR A 255 2.45 0.26 -26.10
N HIS A 256 3.35 1.25 -26.07
CA HIS A 256 3.00 2.58 -25.57
C HIS A 256 2.00 3.31 -26.47
N GLU A 257 2.03 3.11 -27.80
CA GLU A 257 1.01 3.64 -28.71
C GLU A 257 -0.37 3.00 -28.49
N LYS A 258 -0.41 1.69 -28.23
CA LYS A 258 -1.66 1.00 -27.83
C LYS A 258 -2.23 1.57 -26.54
N SER A 259 -1.37 1.79 -25.54
CA SER A 259 -1.75 2.45 -24.28
C SER A 259 -2.32 3.86 -24.52
N LEU A 260 -1.56 4.70 -25.22
CA LEU A 260 -1.94 6.08 -25.54
C LEU A 260 -3.29 6.14 -26.28
N LYS A 261 -3.47 5.29 -27.31
CA LYS A 261 -4.71 5.25 -28.09
C LYS A 261 -5.92 4.96 -27.20
N LEU A 262 -5.76 4.02 -26.26
CA LEU A 262 -6.83 3.63 -25.36
C LEU A 262 -7.18 4.74 -24.36
N GLU A 263 -6.17 5.38 -23.77
CA GLU A 263 -6.37 6.53 -22.87
C GLU A 263 -7.00 7.72 -23.58
N LEU A 264 -6.56 8.05 -24.81
CA LEU A 264 -7.17 9.10 -25.63
C LEU A 264 -8.67 8.84 -25.86
N ASN A 265 -9.03 7.58 -26.15
CA ASN A 265 -10.41 7.20 -26.40
C ASN A 265 -11.29 7.21 -25.13
N LYS A 266 -10.72 6.92 -23.95
CA LYS A 266 -11.50 6.76 -22.70
C LYS A 266 -11.50 7.99 -21.80
N LEU A 267 -10.40 8.71 -21.75
CA LEU A 267 -10.16 9.81 -20.82
C LEU A 267 -10.16 11.17 -21.54
N GLY A 268 -9.92 11.17 -22.85
CA GLY A 268 -9.80 12.37 -23.67
C GLY A 268 -8.38 12.94 -23.71
N PRO A 269 -8.09 13.83 -24.67
CA PRO A 269 -6.73 14.27 -25.00
C PRO A 269 -6.05 15.13 -23.94
N ASP A 270 -6.82 15.76 -23.04
CA ASP A 270 -6.28 16.64 -22.00
C ASP A 270 -6.14 15.94 -20.63
N HIS A 271 -6.35 14.62 -20.55
CA HIS A 271 -6.21 13.88 -19.30
C HIS A 271 -4.75 13.74 -18.87
N ILE A 272 -4.47 13.75 -17.55
CA ILE A 272 -3.11 13.69 -17.04
C ILE A 272 -2.40 12.38 -17.40
N ASP A 273 -3.13 11.26 -17.43
CA ASP A 273 -2.60 9.95 -17.84
C ASP A 273 -2.14 9.94 -19.31
N VAL A 274 -2.84 10.63 -20.20
CA VAL A 274 -2.41 10.82 -21.61
C VAL A 274 -1.07 11.56 -21.68
N ALA A 275 -0.85 12.54 -20.78
CA ALA A 275 0.44 13.18 -20.66
C ALA A 275 1.53 12.20 -20.22
N GLY A 276 1.20 11.25 -19.34
CA GLY A 276 2.07 10.13 -18.95
C GLY A 276 2.42 9.23 -20.12
N SER A 277 1.45 8.81 -20.93
CA SER A 277 1.71 7.98 -22.12
C SER A 277 2.55 8.70 -23.17
N TYR A 278 2.33 10.00 -23.39
CA TYR A 278 3.21 10.80 -24.25
C TYR A 278 4.63 10.88 -23.69
N ASN A 279 4.79 11.01 -22.37
CA ASN A 279 6.10 11.00 -21.74
C ASN A 279 6.82 9.66 -21.95
N ASN A 280 6.11 8.53 -21.80
CA ASN A 280 6.68 7.20 -22.04
C ASN A 280 7.17 7.04 -23.48
N LEU A 281 6.39 7.49 -24.47
CA LEU A 281 6.85 7.50 -25.87
C LEU A 281 8.09 8.38 -26.06
N GLY A 282 8.12 9.55 -25.42
CA GLY A 282 9.30 10.42 -25.44
C GLY A 282 10.56 9.72 -24.91
N ILE A 283 10.44 8.99 -23.80
CA ILE A 283 11.52 8.20 -23.21
C ILE A 283 12.00 7.13 -24.19
N VAL A 284 11.09 6.35 -24.79
CA VAL A 284 11.50 5.27 -25.70
C VAL A 284 12.18 5.82 -26.96
N TYR A 285 11.67 6.92 -27.54
CA TYR A 285 12.33 7.57 -28.68
C TYR A 285 13.71 8.13 -28.32
N GLN A 286 13.87 8.67 -27.11
CA GLN A 286 15.16 9.14 -26.60
C GLN A 286 16.14 7.97 -26.43
N SER A 287 15.72 6.86 -25.82
CA SER A 287 16.54 5.64 -25.68
C SER A 287 16.92 5.05 -27.04
N LYS A 288 16.04 5.17 -28.05
CA LYS A 288 16.30 4.78 -29.44
C LYS A 288 17.23 5.75 -30.19
N GLY A 289 17.47 6.95 -29.67
CA GLY A 289 18.29 8.00 -30.31
C GLY A 289 17.54 8.90 -31.31
N GLU A 290 16.21 8.80 -31.38
CA GLU A 290 15.34 9.65 -32.22
C GLU A 290 14.91 10.92 -31.45
N TYR A 291 15.87 11.80 -31.14
CA TYR A 291 15.66 12.96 -30.25
C TYR A 291 14.57 13.93 -30.71
N ASP A 292 14.45 14.21 -32.02
CA ASP A 292 13.41 15.12 -32.53
C ASP A 292 12.00 14.61 -32.21
N ARG A 293 11.77 13.30 -32.36
CA ARG A 293 10.48 12.68 -32.00
C ARG A 293 10.28 12.67 -30.50
N ALA A 294 11.33 12.39 -29.73
CA ALA A 294 11.26 12.46 -28.27
C ALA A 294 10.80 13.86 -27.81
N ILE A 295 11.40 14.92 -28.36
CA ILE A 295 11.04 16.31 -28.07
C ILE A 295 9.59 16.60 -28.45
N GLU A 296 9.10 16.10 -29.60
CA GLU A 296 7.70 16.27 -30.00
C GLU A 296 6.74 15.68 -28.95
N TYR A 297 7.00 14.46 -28.50
CA TYR A 297 6.18 13.78 -27.48
C TYR A 297 6.28 14.45 -26.10
N TYR A 298 7.48 14.87 -25.69
CA TYR A 298 7.66 15.63 -24.46
C TYR A 298 6.92 16.96 -24.49
N LYS A 299 6.89 17.68 -25.63
CA LYS A 299 6.10 18.91 -25.79
C LYS A 299 4.59 18.65 -25.67
N LYS A 300 4.08 17.54 -26.23
CA LYS A 300 2.66 17.15 -26.07
C LYS A 300 2.30 16.87 -24.62
N SER A 301 3.14 16.10 -23.92
CA SER A 301 2.98 15.82 -22.48
C SER A 301 3.03 17.11 -21.65
N LEU A 302 4.04 17.96 -21.87
CA LEU A 302 4.22 19.23 -21.16
C LEU A 302 3.00 20.15 -21.32
N LYS A 303 2.44 20.25 -22.54
CA LYS A 303 1.26 21.07 -22.80
C LYS A 303 0.07 20.67 -21.92
N ILE A 304 -0.17 19.37 -21.76
CA ILE A 304 -1.26 18.86 -20.93
C ILE A 304 -0.96 19.15 -19.45
N LYS A 305 0.26 18.85 -18.99
CA LYS A 305 0.65 19.10 -17.59
C LYS A 305 0.55 20.57 -17.21
N LEU A 306 0.99 21.49 -18.08
CA LEU A 306 0.85 22.94 -17.86
C LEU A 306 -0.62 23.34 -17.69
N ASN A 307 -1.51 22.82 -18.53
CA ASN A 307 -2.94 23.12 -18.47
C ASN A 307 -3.62 22.56 -17.21
N LYS A 308 -3.14 21.44 -16.67
CA LYS A 308 -3.80 20.74 -15.54
C LYS A 308 -3.19 21.05 -14.17
N LEU A 309 -1.88 21.20 -14.09
CA LEU A 309 -1.13 21.35 -12.84
C LEU A 309 -0.66 22.79 -12.61
N GLY A 310 -0.64 23.62 -13.66
CA GLY A 310 -0.06 24.96 -13.63
C GLY A 310 1.46 24.94 -13.84
N PRO A 311 2.07 26.13 -14.05
CA PRO A 311 3.48 26.27 -14.42
C PRO A 311 4.46 25.97 -13.28
N ASP A 312 4.04 26.09 -12.03
CA ASP A 312 4.91 25.96 -10.86
C ASP A 312 5.06 24.52 -10.34
N HIS A 313 4.42 23.55 -11.02
CA HIS A 313 4.50 22.14 -10.63
C HIS A 313 5.87 21.54 -10.97
N ILE A 314 6.44 20.73 -10.08
CA ILE A 314 7.80 20.18 -10.21
C ILE A 314 8.04 19.44 -11.54
N ASP A 315 7.07 18.61 -11.96
CA ASP A 315 7.10 17.89 -13.24
C ASP A 315 7.30 18.79 -14.47
N ILE A 316 6.87 20.05 -14.43
CA ILE A 316 7.04 21.00 -15.53
C ILE A 316 8.51 21.38 -15.67
N ALA A 317 9.18 21.65 -14.55
CA ALA A 317 10.58 22.03 -14.54
C ALA A 317 11.48 20.88 -15.04
N GLU A 318 11.21 19.66 -14.60
CA GLU A 318 11.92 18.46 -15.07
C GLU A 318 11.79 18.28 -16.59
N GLN A 319 10.56 18.37 -17.10
CA GLN A 319 10.29 18.16 -18.51
C GLN A 319 10.86 19.27 -19.40
N LEU A 320 10.86 20.53 -18.92
CA LEU A 320 11.54 21.64 -19.61
C LEU A 320 13.05 21.44 -19.67
N ASN A 321 13.68 20.89 -18.62
CA ASN A 321 15.10 20.59 -18.63
C ASN A 321 15.43 19.49 -19.64
N ILE A 322 14.62 18.44 -19.75
CA ILE A 322 14.79 17.38 -20.75
C ILE A 322 14.73 17.97 -22.17
N ILE A 323 13.73 18.82 -22.45
CA ILE A 323 13.57 19.44 -23.77
C ILE A 323 14.71 20.42 -24.12
N LYS A 324 15.34 21.06 -23.13
CA LYS A 324 16.45 22.01 -23.36
C LYS A 324 17.81 21.34 -23.59
N ASN A 325 18.00 20.14 -23.05
CA ASN A 325 19.28 19.44 -23.07
C ASN A 325 19.42 18.45 -24.25
N HIS A 326 18.40 18.39 -25.12
CA HIS A 326 18.36 17.62 -26.37
C HIS A 326 17.98 18.53 -27.52
#